data_AF-A0A3A0CTB4-F1
#
_entry.id   AF-A0A3A0CTB4-F1
#
_cell.length_a   1.000
_cell.length_b   1.000
_cell.length_c   1.000
_cell.angle_alpha   90.00
_cell.angle_beta   90.00
_cell.angle_gamma   90.00
#
_symmetry.space_group_name_H-M   'P 1'
#
loop_
_entity.id
_entity.type
_entity.pdbx_description
1 polymer ?
#
loop_
_entity_poly.entity_id
_entity_poly.type
_entity_poly.pdbx_seq_one_letter_code
_entity_poly.pdbx_strand_id
1 'polypeptide(L)'
;MFVVVLAYQSALAGAPNPTVVNFDTYPDGATVEPDDRFTIQYSTVGVEFTDGGDSGPAPSGNACSFSAPNHAYADRIVAYFVDPCTGIPSTTDYAGTRQDFCWVPGEGIDMYGYDAQGNLLDHQFNAGGGNFVAFSYPEPVIARLEMFCVLQGIDDLAFNTPAAAPKGDMNCDTEVDTLDVAPFALALIDAPAYDASFAPCDVRRADMNCDRRVDALDVQGFVNALIAP
;
A
#
# COMPACT_ATOMS: atom_id res chain seq x y z
N MET A 1 12.39 -19.49 -7.25
CA MET A 1 12.23 -18.61 -6.08
C MET A 1 11.21 -19.30 -5.18
N PHE A 2 11.58 -19.67 -3.95
CA PHE A 2 10.69 -20.43 -3.07
C PHE A 2 9.78 -19.44 -2.33
N VAL A 3 8.47 -19.59 -2.51
CA VAL A 3 7.44 -18.91 -1.73
C VAL A 3 7.33 -19.65 -0.40
N VAL A 4 7.49 -18.94 0.71
CA VAL A 4 7.24 -19.52 2.04
C VAL A 4 5.85 -19.08 2.48
N VAL A 5 4.87 -19.98 2.32
CA VAL A 5 3.54 -19.80 2.93
C VAL A 5 3.69 -20.07 4.42
N LEU A 6 3.74 -19.01 5.22
CA LEU A 6 3.85 -19.10 6.66
C LEU A 6 2.50 -18.75 7.28
N ALA A 7 2.07 -19.54 8.27
CA ALA A 7 1.00 -19.10 9.16
C ALA A 7 1.40 -17.76 9.80
N TYR A 8 0.44 -16.87 10.06
CA TYR A 8 0.67 -15.50 10.55
C TYR A 8 1.75 -15.37 11.64
N GLN A 9 1.86 -16.35 12.56
CA GLN A 9 2.89 -16.33 13.61
C GLN A 9 4.29 -16.80 13.18
N SER A 10 4.41 -17.64 12.16
CA SER A 10 5.71 -18.12 11.66
C SER A 10 6.33 -17.20 10.61
N ALA A 11 5.54 -16.32 9.99
CA ALA A 11 6.00 -15.28 9.04
C ALA A 11 6.74 -14.13 9.73
N LEU A 12 6.49 -13.92 11.03
CA LEU A 12 6.88 -12.71 11.77
C LEU A 12 8.04 -12.91 12.74
N ALA A 13 8.77 -14.02 12.63
CA ALA A 13 9.94 -14.27 13.47
C ALA A 13 11.12 -13.37 13.04
N GLY A 14 11.10 -12.10 13.47
CA GLY A 14 12.22 -11.15 13.33
C GLY A 14 11.99 -9.96 12.38
N ALA A 15 10.85 -9.89 11.69
CA ALA A 15 10.42 -8.70 10.94
C ALA A 15 9.69 -7.71 11.86
N PRO A 16 9.69 -6.39 11.56
CA PRO A 16 8.73 -5.47 12.20
C PRO A 16 7.32 -6.04 12.05
N ASN A 17 6.46 -5.87 13.08
CA ASN A 17 5.08 -6.33 12.98
C ASN A 17 4.42 -5.69 11.75
N PRO A 18 3.72 -6.46 10.92
CA PRO A 18 3.10 -5.97 9.71
C PRO A 18 2.02 -4.94 10.08
N THR A 19 1.84 -3.96 9.21
CA THR A 19 0.66 -3.10 9.23
C THR A 19 -0.56 -3.96 8.96
N VAL A 20 -1.60 -3.79 9.77
CA VAL A 20 -2.89 -4.50 9.60
C VAL A 20 -3.99 -3.47 9.38
N VAL A 21 -4.74 -3.64 8.30
CA VAL A 21 -6.00 -2.95 8.03
C VAL A 21 -7.11 -3.92 8.40
N ASN A 22 -7.89 -3.57 9.43
CA ASN A 22 -8.98 -4.40 9.98
C ASN A 22 -10.39 -3.99 9.48
N PHE A 23 -10.47 -3.07 8.50
CA PHE A 23 -11.69 -2.49 7.89
C PHE A 23 -12.81 -1.96 8.82
N ASP A 24 -12.63 -2.04 10.14
CA ASP A 24 -13.54 -1.50 11.16
C ASP A 24 -13.20 -0.06 11.53
N THR A 25 -11.92 0.31 11.43
CA THR A 25 -11.40 1.59 11.87
C THR A 25 -10.41 2.15 10.87
N TYR A 26 -10.40 3.47 10.69
CA TYR A 26 -9.41 4.20 9.93
C TYR A 26 -8.13 4.45 10.74
N PRO A 27 -7.00 4.80 10.10
CA PRO A 27 -5.75 5.08 10.81
C PRO A 27 -5.82 6.19 11.86
N ASP A 28 -6.78 7.11 11.73
CA ASP A 28 -7.03 8.19 12.69
C ASP A 28 -7.89 7.75 13.90
N GLY A 29 -8.35 6.51 13.91
CA GLY A 29 -9.22 5.94 14.95
C GLY A 29 -10.71 6.16 14.71
N ALA A 30 -11.12 6.82 13.62
CA ALA A 30 -12.52 6.94 13.26
C ALA A 30 -13.09 5.58 12.84
N THR A 31 -14.34 5.31 13.21
CA THR A 31 -15.04 4.09 12.79
C THR A 31 -15.41 4.18 11.32
N VAL A 32 -15.36 3.03 10.63
CA VAL A 32 -15.84 2.91 9.24
C VAL A 32 -17.37 2.84 9.24
N GLU A 33 -18.00 3.74 8.48
CA GLU A 33 -19.45 3.84 8.36
C GLU A 33 -19.99 3.02 7.17
N PRO A 34 -21.26 2.56 7.18
CA PRO A 34 -21.79 1.66 6.15
C PRO A 34 -21.80 2.20 4.71
N ASP A 35 -21.80 3.52 4.54
CA ASP A 35 -21.80 4.17 3.22
C ASP A 35 -20.39 4.52 2.72
N ASP A 36 -19.35 4.17 3.49
CA ASP A 36 -17.98 4.47 3.14
C ASP A 36 -17.50 3.70 1.90
N ARG A 37 -16.43 4.21 1.29
CA ARG A 37 -15.73 3.56 0.19
C ARG A 37 -14.24 3.63 0.44
N PHE A 38 -13.60 2.46 0.51
CA PHE A 38 -12.17 2.39 0.74
C PHE A 38 -11.43 2.77 -0.54
N THR A 39 -10.78 3.92 -0.49
CA THR A 39 -9.94 4.45 -1.56
C THR A 39 -8.61 4.85 -0.94
N ILE A 40 -8.48 6.10 -0.50
CA ILE A 40 -7.23 6.69 -0.01
C ILE A 40 -7.15 6.79 1.52
N GLN A 41 -8.15 6.32 2.27
CA GLN A 41 -8.22 6.51 3.73
C GLN A 41 -7.09 5.80 4.49
N TYR A 42 -6.52 4.73 3.92
CA TYR A 42 -5.40 3.98 4.49
C TYR A 42 -4.03 4.35 3.89
N SER A 43 -4.00 5.38 3.05
CA SER A 43 -2.79 5.77 2.33
C SER A 43 -1.67 6.24 3.27
N THR A 44 -2.00 6.77 4.45
CA THR A 44 -1.04 7.18 5.50
C THR A 44 -0.41 6.01 6.24
N VAL A 45 -0.91 4.78 6.02
CA VAL A 45 -0.27 3.54 6.49
C VAL A 45 0.31 2.72 5.34
N GLY A 46 0.26 3.25 4.11
CA GLY A 46 0.96 2.72 2.94
C GLY A 46 0.12 1.88 1.99
N VAL A 47 -1.22 1.98 2.03
CA VAL A 47 -2.08 1.25 1.09
C VAL A 47 -3.28 2.07 0.62
N GLU A 48 -3.58 1.96 -0.66
CA GLU A 48 -4.76 2.52 -1.30
C GLU A 48 -5.58 1.41 -1.97
N PHE A 49 -6.89 1.54 -1.96
CA PHE A 49 -7.81 0.53 -2.44
C PHE A 49 -8.59 1.00 -3.68
N THR A 50 -8.92 0.06 -4.56
CA THR A 50 -9.94 0.22 -5.60
C THR A 50 -10.72 -1.09 -5.78
N ASP A 51 -11.94 -1.01 -6.30
CA ASP A 51 -12.74 -2.16 -6.75
C ASP A 51 -12.41 -2.57 -8.21
N GLY A 52 -11.32 -2.03 -8.76
CA GLY A 52 -10.96 -2.15 -10.16
C GLY A 52 -11.51 -1.04 -11.05
N GLY A 53 -12.20 -0.04 -10.47
CA GLY A 53 -12.59 1.23 -11.07
C GLY A 53 -12.15 2.42 -10.21
N ASP A 54 -12.96 3.48 -10.15
CA ASP A 54 -12.63 4.68 -9.35
C ASP A 54 -13.40 4.74 -8.01
N SER A 55 -14.32 3.81 -7.76
CA SER A 55 -15.22 3.85 -6.59
C SER A 55 -14.65 3.24 -5.31
N GLY A 56 -13.82 2.21 -5.43
CA GLY A 56 -13.30 1.48 -4.26
C GLY A 56 -14.29 0.48 -3.66
N PRO A 57 -13.80 -0.58 -2.97
CA PRO A 57 -14.67 -1.51 -2.27
C PRO A 57 -15.44 -0.83 -1.14
N ALA A 58 -16.61 -1.37 -0.84
CA ALA A 58 -17.45 -0.90 0.27
C ALA A 58 -17.26 -1.78 1.51
N PRO A 59 -17.48 -1.23 2.72
CA PRO A 59 -17.71 -2.05 3.88
C PRO A 59 -18.99 -2.87 3.68
N SER A 60 -18.94 -4.13 4.09
CA SER A 60 -20.11 -4.99 4.17
C SER A 60 -20.16 -5.60 5.57
N GLY A 61 -21.25 -5.29 6.27
CA GLY A 61 -21.48 -5.78 7.61
C GLY A 61 -21.83 -7.27 7.59
N ASN A 62 -20.90 -8.12 8.02
CA ASN A 62 -21.12 -9.56 8.08
C ASN A 62 -20.90 -10.05 9.52
N ALA A 63 -21.89 -10.77 10.08
CA ALA A 63 -21.77 -11.38 11.42
C ALA A 63 -20.63 -12.41 11.52
N CYS A 64 -20.02 -12.73 10.38
CA CYS A 64 -18.97 -13.70 10.18
C CYS A 64 -17.60 -13.10 9.86
N SER A 65 -17.49 -11.77 9.79
CA SER A 65 -16.22 -11.05 9.80
C SER A 65 -15.41 -11.48 11.03
N PHE A 66 -14.15 -11.82 10.81
CA PHE A 66 -13.12 -12.06 11.82
C PHE A 66 -12.93 -10.85 12.75
N SER A 67 -12.89 -9.64 12.20
CA SER A 67 -12.94 -8.35 12.88
C SER A 67 -14.29 -7.70 12.63
N ALA A 68 -15.32 -8.14 13.36
CA ALA A 68 -16.65 -7.56 13.22
C ALA A 68 -16.64 -6.07 13.67
N PRO A 69 -17.38 -5.19 12.96
CA PRO A 69 -18.46 -5.54 12.02
C PRO A 69 -18.12 -5.57 10.52
N ASN A 70 -17.01 -5.01 10.05
CA ASN A 70 -16.84 -4.68 8.64
C ASN A 70 -15.72 -5.47 7.95
N HIS A 71 -16.06 -6.11 6.82
CA HIS A 71 -15.07 -6.49 5.80
C HIS A 71 -15.18 -5.58 4.57
N ALA A 72 -14.15 -5.55 3.72
CA ALA A 72 -14.24 -4.95 2.39
C ALA A 72 -14.79 -5.95 1.36
N TYR A 73 -15.77 -5.52 0.57
CA TYR A 73 -16.43 -6.35 -0.44
C TYR A 73 -16.54 -5.65 -1.80
N ALA A 74 -16.10 -6.36 -2.85
CA ALA A 74 -16.33 -6.09 -4.26
C ALA A 74 -15.97 -7.35 -5.07
N ASP A 75 -16.44 -7.48 -6.32
CA ASP A 75 -16.07 -8.63 -7.18
C ASP A 75 -14.54 -8.75 -7.36
N ARG A 76 -13.86 -7.60 -7.40
CA ARG A 76 -12.41 -7.47 -7.39
C ARG A 76 -12.03 -6.34 -6.45
N ILE A 77 -11.07 -6.58 -5.58
CA ILE A 77 -10.43 -5.57 -4.74
C ILE A 77 -8.96 -5.48 -5.14
N VAL A 78 -8.46 -4.28 -5.36
CA VAL A 78 -7.04 -4.04 -5.64
C VAL A 78 -6.48 -3.20 -4.51
N ALA A 79 -5.42 -3.69 -3.87
CA ALA A 79 -4.62 -2.94 -2.91
C ALA A 79 -3.33 -2.49 -3.58
N TYR A 80 -3.16 -1.19 -3.78
CA TYR A 80 -1.92 -0.57 -4.26
C TYR A 80 -1.07 -0.14 -3.06
N PHE A 81 0.21 -0.50 -3.07
CA PHE A 81 1.13 -0.04 -2.04
C PHE A 81 1.68 1.33 -2.40
N VAL A 82 1.72 2.21 -1.39
CA VAL A 82 2.21 3.58 -1.55
C VAL A 82 3.14 3.93 -0.41
N ASP A 83 4.06 4.86 -0.65
CA ASP A 83 4.83 5.49 0.41
C ASP A 83 3.85 6.21 1.37
N PRO A 84 3.84 5.88 2.67
CA PRO A 84 2.92 6.50 3.64
C PRO A 84 3.01 8.02 3.75
N CYS A 85 4.21 8.57 3.53
CA CYS A 85 4.50 9.99 3.59
C CYS A 85 4.03 10.70 2.32
N THR A 86 4.56 10.28 1.17
CA THR A 86 4.42 11.02 -0.11
C THR A 86 3.23 10.55 -0.96
N GLY A 87 2.69 9.36 -0.69
CA GLY A 87 1.65 8.71 -1.50
C GLY A 87 2.15 8.20 -2.86
N ILE A 88 3.46 8.16 -3.10
CA ILE A 88 4.05 7.63 -4.34
C ILE A 88 3.83 6.11 -4.41
N PRO A 89 3.48 5.53 -5.56
CA PRO A 89 3.47 4.09 -5.76
C PRO A 89 4.77 3.43 -5.28
N SER A 90 4.63 2.40 -4.47
CA SER A 90 5.74 1.73 -3.79
C SER A 90 5.55 0.21 -3.86
N THR A 91 6.51 -0.53 -3.32
CA THR A 91 6.51 -1.99 -3.25
C THR A 91 6.71 -2.47 -1.82
N THR A 92 6.05 -3.56 -1.46
CA THR A 92 6.29 -4.29 -0.20
C THR A 92 6.85 -5.68 -0.49
N ASP A 93 7.47 -6.29 0.51
CA ASP A 93 8.02 -7.65 0.46
C ASP A 93 7.06 -8.68 1.07
N TYR A 94 6.03 -8.23 1.78
CA TYR A 94 5.04 -9.07 2.43
C TYR A 94 3.66 -8.44 2.32
N ALA A 95 2.69 -9.19 1.79
CA ALA A 95 1.30 -8.76 1.77
C ALA A 95 0.34 -9.93 1.66
N GLY A 96 -0.76 -9.86 2.38
CA GLY A 96 -1.83 -10.84 2.27
C GLY A 96 -3.08 -10.47 3.02
N THR A 97 -4.08 -11.33 2.92
CA THR A 97 -5.37 -11.09 3.55
C THR A 97 -5.89 -12.30 4.29
N ARG A 98 -6.72 -12.02 5.27
CA ARG A 98 -7.54 -13.00 5.96
C ARG A 98 -8.91 -13.16 5.31
N GLN A 99 -9.44 -14.38 5.37
CA GLN A 99 -10.83 -14.68 5.06
C GLN A 99 -11.73 -14.63 6.31
N ASP A 100 -12.98 -14.20 6.12
CA ASP A 100 -14.08 -14.34 7.09
C ASP A 100 -14.18 -15.76 7.70
N PHE A 101 -14.74 -15.88 8.90
CA PHE A 101 -14.84 -17.16 9.61
C PHE A 101 -15.91 -18.11 9.05
N CYS A 102 -17.05 -17.59 8.58
CA CYS A 102 -18.18 -18.44 8.17
C CYS A 102 -18.06 -18.90 6.72
N TRP A 103 -16.95 -19.55 6.45
CA TRP A 103 -16.67 -20.16 5.16
C TRP A 103 -17.58 -21.35 4.88
N VAL A 104 -18.10 -21.43 3.66
CA VAL A 104 -18.64 -22.67 3.09
C VAL A 104 -17.77 -23.18 1.93
N PRO A 105 -17.78 -24.50 1.65
CA PRO A 105 -17.02 -25.07 0.55
C PRO A 105 -17.33 -24.39 -0.79
N GLY A 106 -16.29 -23.89 -1.46
CA GLY A 106 -16.40 -23.17 -2.73
C GLY A 106 -16.20 -21.66 -2.61
N GLU A 107 -16.16 -21.12 -1.39
CA GLU A 107 -15.84 -19.73 -1.13
C GLU A 107 -14.34 -19.51 -0.91
N GLY A 108 -13.89 -18.28 -1.10
CA GLY A 108 -12.48 -17.94 -0.98
C GLY A 108 -12.15 -16.55 -1.48
N ILE A 109 -10.87 -16.24 -1.40
CA ILE A 109 -10.29 -15.04 -2.01
C ILE A 109 -9.21 -15.53 -2.97
N ASP A 110 -9.38 -15.30 -4.26
CA ASP A 110 -8.36 -15.60 -5.26
C ASP A 110 -7.41 -14.40 -5.37
N MET A 111 -6.17 -14.56 -4.95
CA MET A 111 -5.20 -13.50 -4.77
C MET A 111 -4.10 -13.55 -5.83
N TYR A 112 -3.75 -12.40 -6.37
CA TYR A 112 -2.71 -12.22 -7.39
C TYR A 112 -1.77 -11.09 -6.95
N GLY A 113 -0.47 -11.35 -6.86
CA GLY A 113 0.54 -10.33 -6.58
C GLY A 113 1.23 -9.86 -7.85
N TYR A 114 1.37 -8.55 -8.03
CA TYR A 114 2.02 -7.97 -9.21
C TYR A 114 3.18 -7.06 -8.84
N ASP A 115 4.19 -6.99 -9.71
CA ASP A 115 5.28 -6.02 -9.62
C ASP A 115 4.88 -4.62 -10.11
N ALA A 116 5.78 -3.65 -9.96
CA ALA A 116 5.57 -2.26 -10.37
C ALA A 116 5.39 -2.09 -11.89
N GLN A 117 5.87 -3.05 -12.70
CA GLN A 117 5.70 -3.09 -14.14
C GLN A 117 4.39 -3.78 -14.55
N GLY A 118 3.65 -4.34 -13.60
CA GLY A 118 2.40 -5.06 -13.82
C GLY A 118 2.57 -6.51 -14.23
N ASN A 119 3.76 -7.10 -14.09
CA ASN A 119 3.95 -8.53 -14.28
C ASN A 119 3.42 -9.29 -13.07
N LEU A 120 2.81 -10.45 -13.31
CA LEU A 120 2.38 -11.35 -12.26
C LEU A 120 3.60 -11.95 -11.56
N LEU A 121 3.69 -11.76 -10.24
CA LEU A 121 4.70 -12.37 -9.40
C LEU A 121 4.27 -13.79 -8.98
N ASP A 122 3.06 -13.92 -8.43
CA ASP A 122 2.47 -15.19 -8.01
C ASP A 122 0.95 -15.07 -7.81
N HIS A 123 0.26 -16.21 -7.67
CA HIS A 123 -1.16 -16.28 -7.32
C HIS A 123 -1.44 -17.38 -6.29
N GLN A 124 -2.45 -17.17 -5.44
CA GLN A 124 -2.87 -18.12 -4.41
C GLN A 124 -4.37 -18.02 -4.17
N PHE A 125 -5.04 -19.16 -3.98
CA PHE A 125 -6.43 -19.20 -3.54
C PHE A 125 -6.50 -19.39 -2.03
N ASN A 126 -6.98 -18.38 -1.30
CA ASN A 126 -7.24 -18.49 0.13
C ASN A 126 -8.61 -19.16 0.35
N ALA A 127 -8.57 -20.45 0.67
CA ALA A 127 -9.74 -21.24 1.03
C ALA A 127 -9.77 -21.52 2.53
N GLY A 128 -10.96 -21.47 3.13
CA GLY A 128 -11.20 -21.87 4.52
C GLY A 128 -11.28 -20.69 5.48
N GLY A 129 -12.32 -20.70 6.31
CA GLY A 129 -12.65 -19.55 7.13
C GLY A 129 -11.60 -19.22 8.18
N GLY A 130 -11.29 -17.94 8.33
CA GLY A 130 -10.27 -17.45 9.26
C GLY A 130 -8.82 -17.73 8.85
N ASN A 131 -8.58 -18.33 7.68
CA ASN A 131 -7.24 -18.52 7.15
C ASN A 131 -6.64 -17.20 6.65
N PHE A 132 -5.37 -17.00 6.99
CA PHE A 132 -4.57 -15.91 6.47
C PHE A 132 -3.59 -16.46 5.43
N VAL A 133 -3.59 -15.86 4.25
CA VAL A 133 -2.67 -16.20 3.15
C VAL A 133 -1.96 -14.93 2.71
N ALA A 134 -0.64 -15.02 2.53
CA ALA A 134 0.20 -13.92 2.09
C ALA A 134 1.30 -14.38 1.14
N PHE A 135 1.74 -13.43 0.33
CA PHE A 135 2.98 -13.51 -0.42
C PHE A 135 4.12 -12.94 0.42
N SER A 136 5.31 -13.55 0.32
CA SER A 136 6.52 -13.10 0.99
C SER A 136 7.72 -13.27 0.07
N TYR A 137 8.50 -12.21 -0.06
CA TYR A 137 9.71 -12.14 -0.88
C TYR A 137 10.91 -11.67 -0.05
N PRO A 138 12.15 -11.98 -0.45
CA PRO A 138 13.35 -11.47 0.23
C PRO A 138 13.57 -9.96 0.06
N GLU A 139 12.94 -9.35 -0.94
CA GLU A 139 13.08 -7.94 -1.29
C GLU A 139 11.69 -7.38 -1.61
N PRO A 140 11.46 -6.06 -1.43
CA PRO A 140 10.19 -5.44 -1.74
C PRO A 140 9.94 -5.41 -3.25
N VAL A 141 8.96 -6.19 -3.70
CA VAL A 141 8.63 -6.35 -5.13
C VAL A 141 7.14 -6.29 -5.42
N ILE A 142 6.28 -6.45 -4.40
CA ILE A 142 4.83 -6.45 -4.57
C ILE A 142 4.35 -5.00 -4.65
N ALA A 143 3.94 -4.54 -5.82
CA ALA A 143 3.39 -3.19 -6.00
C ALA A 143 1.86 -3.14 -5.80
N ARG A 144 1.17 -4.26 -6.10
CA ARG A 144 -0.25 -4.40 -5.79
C ARG A 144 -0.67 -5.85 -5.57
N LEU A 145 -1.76 -6.01 -4.82
CA LEU A 145 -2.53 -7.25 -4.76
C LEU A 145 -3.88 -7.07 -5.46
N GLU A 146 -4.24 -7.98 -6.35
CA GLU A 146 -5.62 -8.12 -6.83
C GLU A 146 -6.26 -9.32 -6.11
N MET A 147 -7.43 -9.11 -5.52
CA MET A 147 -8.15 -10.05 -4.68
C MET A 147 -9.56 -10.20 -5.24
N PHE A 148 -9.89 -11.37 -5.76
CA PHE A 148 -11.22 -11.68 -6.28
C PHE A 148 -12.03 -12.37 -5.19
N CYS A 149 -13.08 -11.71 -4.75
CA CYS A 149 -13.98 -12.19 -3.70
C CYS A 149 -14.92 -13.27 -4.27
N VAL A 150 -14.70 -14.53 -3.90
CA VAL A 150 -15.59 -15.63 -4.26
C VAL A 150 -16.62 -15.79 -3.14
N LEU A 151 -17.70 -15.02 -3.24
CA LEU A 151 -18.83 -14.95 -2.30
C LEU A 151 -18.47 -14.50 -0.87
N GLN A 152 -17.23 -14.04 -0.62
CA GLN A 152 -16.73 -13.62 0.69
C GLN A 152 -15.90 -12.34 0.57
N GLY A 153 -15.95 -11.46 1.58
CA GLY A 153 -15.14 -10.25 1.65
C GLY A 153 -13.72 -10.50 2.16
N ILE A 154 -12.91 -9.45 2.17
CA ILE A 154 -11.59 -9.42 2.81
C ILE A 154 -11.69 -8.65 4.13
N ASP A 155 -11.17 -9.20 5.21
CA ASP A 155 -11.49 -8.71 6.56
C ASP A 155 -10.28 -8.18 7.33
N ASP A 156 -9.09 -8.73 7.07
CA ASP A 156 -7.82 -8.14 7.50
C ASP A 156 -6.84 -8.15 6.33
N LEU A 157 -6.34 -6.99 5.89
CA LEU A 157 -5.18 -6.92 5.01
C LEU A 157 -3.94 -6.66 5.86
N ALA A 158 -2.94 -7.55 5.79
CA ALA A 158 -1.66 -7.36 6.47
C ALA A 158 -0.52 -7.22 5.45
N PHE A 159 0.38 -6.27 5.68
CA PHE A 159 1.53 -6.02 4.81
C PHE A 159 2.69 -5.40 5.58
N ASN A 160 3.91 -5.57 5.08
CA ASN A 160 5.06 -4.82 5.59
C ASN A 160 5.06 -3.40 5.03
N THR A 161 5.59 -2.44 5.78
CA THR A 161 5.71 -1.05 5.33
C THR A 161 6.33 -0.98 3.94
N PRO A 162 5.67 -0.34 2.96
CA PRO A 162 6.21 -0.22 1.60
C PRO A 162 7.55 0.51 1.60
N ALA A 163 8.43 0.11 0.68
CA ALA A 163 9.76 0.68 0.54
C ALA A 163 9.68 2.16 0.14
N ALA A 164 10.18 3.05 1.00
CA ALA A 164 10.24 4.46 0.68
C ALA A 164 11.31 4.72 -0.38
N ALA A 165 10.97 5.48 -1.42
CA ALA A 165 11.99 6.10 -2.26
C ALA A 165 12.74 7.17 -1.44
N PRO A 166 14.03 7.44 -1.70
CA PRO A 166 14.73 8.52 -1.02
C PRO A 166 14.00 9.85 -1.24
N LYS A 167 13.47 10.45 -0.17
CA LYS A 167 12.82 11.77 -0.25
C LYS A 167 13.87 12.83 -0.52
N GLY A 168 13.57 13.74 -1.43
CA GLY A 168 14.51 14.76 -1.89
C GLY A 168 15.48 14.28 -2.99
N ASP A 169 15.49 13.00 -3.38
CA ASP A 169 16.16 12.56 -4.61
C ASP A 169 15.30 12.98 -5.80
N MET A 170 15.59 14.18 -6.30
CA MET A 170 14.81 14.88 -7.31
C MET A 170 15.39 14.70 -8.72
N ASN A 171 16.56 14.09 -8.85
CA ASN A 171 17.13 13.71 -10.13
C ASN A 171 17.03 12.19 -10.41
N CYS A 172 16.55 11.40 -9.44
CA CYS A 172 16.37 9.96 -9.48
C CYS A 172 17.66 9.14 -9.68
N ASP A 173 18.78 9.61 -9.14
CA ASP A 173 20.06 8.90 -9.16
C ASP A 173 20.34 8.07 -7.90
N THR A 174 19.35 7.97 -7.00
CA THR A 174 19.35 7.23 -5.73
C THR A 174 20.12 7.88 -4.58
N GLU A 175 20.73 9.04 -4.81
CA GLU A 175 21.38 9.84 -3.77
C GLU A 175 20.54 11.10 -3.48
N VAL A 176 20.74 11.70 -2.30
CA VAL A 176 20.15 13.00 -1.97
C VAL A 176 21.30 13.97 -1.74
N ASP A 177 21.64 14.76 -2.75
CA ASP A 177 22.81 15.62 -2.73
C ASP A 177 22.59 16.98 -3.45
N THR A 178 23.68 17.72 -3.65
CA THR A 178 23.61 19.06 -4.25
C THR A 178 23.08 19.08 -5.69
N LEU A 179 23.10 17.95 -6.40
CA LEU A 179 22.53 17.78 -7.73
C LEU A 179 21.00 17.81 -7.71
N ASP A 180 20.37 17.55 -6.57
CA ASP A 180 18.92 17.63 -6.39
C ASP A 180 18.39 19.04 -6.17
N VAL A 181 19.26 20.01 -5.87
CA VAL A 181 18.85 21.38 -5.53
C VAL A 181 18.11 22.07 -6.68
N ALA A 182 18.66 22.00 -7.90
CA ALA A 182 18.03 22.63 -9.05
C ALA A 182 16.73 21.91 -9.48
N PRO A 183 16.68 20.57 -9.55
CA PRO A 183 15.44 19.83 -9.76
C PRO A 183 14.38 20.07 -8.67
N PHE A 184 14.76 20.12 -7.38
CA PHE A 184 13.86 20.44 -6.27
C PHE A 184 13.26 21.85 -6.43
N ALA A 185 14.10 22.85 -6.73
CA ALA A 185 13.62 24.20 -6.98
C ALA A 185 12.67 24.27 -8.19
N LEU A 186 12.95 23.49 -9.25
CA LEU A 186 12.09 23.39 -10.42
C LEU A 186 10.73 22.77 -10.06
N ALA A 187 10.71 21.70 -9.28
CA ALA A 187 9.48 21.06 -8.80
C ALA A 187 8.56 22.05 -8.04
N LEU A 188 9.13 22.94 -7.23
CA LEU A 188 8.38 23.95 -6.47
C LEU A 188 7.79 25.07 -7.34
N ILE A 189 8.47 25.47 -8.42
CA ILE A 189 8.09 26.65 -9.21
C ILE A 189 7.35 26.30 -10.51
N ASP A 190 7.61 25.12 -11.07
CA ASP A 190 7.07 24.65 -12.35
C ASP A 190 7.11 23.11 -12.40
N ALA A 191 6.18 22.46 -11.67
CA ALA A 191 6.03 21.01 -11.66
C ALA A 191 5.87 20.39 -13.07
N PRO A 192 5.09 20.97 -14.01
CA PRO A 192 5.05 20.47 -15.39
C PRO A 192 6.41 20.47 -16.09
N ALA A 193 7.25 21.50 -15.89
CA ALA A 193 8.60 21.53 -16.44
C ALA A 193 9.53 20.53 -15.75
N TYR A 194 9.34 20.30 -14.44
CA TYR A 194 10.02 19.24 -13.71
C TYR A 194 9.68 17.87 -14.30
N ASP A 195 8.39 17.53 -14.43
CA ASP A 195 7.93 16.24 -14.97
C ASP A 195 8.45 16.00 -16.40
N ALA A 196 8.55 17.06 -17.21
CA ALA A 196 9.11 16.96 -18.56
C ALA A 196 10.64 16.71 -18.57
N SER A 197 11.36 17.22 -17.57
CA SER A 197 12.82 17.14 -17.47
C SER A 197 13.31 15.89 -16.73
N PHE A 198 12.49 15.39 -15.79
CA PHE A 198 12.78 14.28 -14.90
C PHE A 198 11.64 13.26 -14.93
N ALA A 199 11.17 12.89 -16.13
CA ALA A 199 10.02 12.00 -16.33
C ALA A 199 9.97 10.68 -15.53
N PRO A 200 11.09 9.97 -15.23
CA PRO A 200 11.01 8.78 -14.38
C PRO A 200 10.91 9.11 -12.88
N CYS A 201 11.02 10.38 -12.51
CA CYS A 201 11.06 10.86 -11.13
C CYS A 201 9.72 11.48 -10.73
N ASP A 202 9.09 10.91 -9.71
CA ASP A 202 7.83 11.42 -9.20
C ASP A 202 8.07 12.72 -8.41
N VAL A 203 7.44 13.81 -8.84
CA VAL A 203 7.57 15.13 -8.22
C VAL A 203 7.26 15.13 -6.72
N ARG A 204 6.41 14.19 -6.24
CA ARG A 204 6.06 14.06 -4.83
C ARG A 204 7.23 13.63 -3.95
N ARG A 205 8.39 13.26 -4.51
CA ARG A 205 9.63 13.09 -3.73
C ARG A 205 10.09 14.39 -3.09
N ALA A 206 9.64 15.54 -3.61
CA ALA A 206 9.87 16.84 -3.00
C ALA A 206 9.01 17.09 -1.75
N ASP A 207 8.01 16.25 -1.44
CA ASP A 207 7.27 16.34 -0.19
C ASP A 207 8.17 15.88 0.98
N MET A 208 8.80 16.85 1.63
CA MET A 208 9.74 16.64 2.70
C MET A 208 9.08 16.70 4.07
N ASN A 209 7.85 17.23 4.16
CA ASN A 209 7.11 17.40 5.41
C ASN A 209 6.00 16.34 5.62
N CYS A 210 5.74 15.48 4.62
CA CYS A 210 4.71 14.44 4.58
C CYS A 210 3.26 14.95 4.61
N ASP A 211 2.99 16.11 4.02
CA ASP A 211 1.64 16.68 3.94
C ASP A 211 0.94 16.45 2.59
N ARG A 212 1.59 15.69 1.70
CA ARG A 212 1.15 15.35 0.33
C ARG A 212 1.04 16.56 -0.59
N ARG A 213 1.73 17.64 -0.26
CA ARG A 213 1.89 18.81 -1.11
C ARG A 213 3.37 19.02 -1.35
N VAL A 214 3.65 19.59 -2.51
CA VAL A 214 5.00 20.02 -2.89
C VAL A 214 4.94 21.53 -2.91
N ASP A 215 5.40 22.16 -1.83
CA ASP A 215 5.37 23.60 -1.65
C ASP A 215 6.54 24.14 -0.81
N ALA A 216 6.49 25.43 -0.47
CA ALA A 216 7.59 26.08 0.25
C ALA A 216 7.85 25.50 1.65
N LEU A 217 6.90 24.77 2.23
CA LEU A 217 7.06 24.10 3.52
C LEU A 217 8.04 22.92 3.45
N ASP A 218 8.33 22.40 2.26
CA ASP A 218 9.28 21.30 2.06
C ASP A 218 10.74 21.72 2.08
N VAL A 219 11.01 23.01 1.81
CA VAL A 219 12.37 23.54 1.65
C VAL A 219 13.24 23.26 2.89
N GLN A 220 12.68 23.43 4.09
CA GLN A 220 13.45 23.20 5.32
C GLN A 220 13.80 21.72 5.50
N GLY A 221 12.87 20.82 5.14
CA GLY A 221 13.11 19.38 5.19
C GLY A 221 14.17 18.95 4.18
N PHE A 222 14.15 19.53 2.98
CA PHE A 222 15.15 19.28 1.94
C PHE A 222 16.55 19.75 2.36
N VAL A 223 16.67 20.98 2.84
CA VAL A 223 17.94 21.53 3.33
C VAL A 223 18.51 20.67 4.47
N ASN A 224 17.67 20.19 5.38
CA ASN A 224 18.10 19.30 6.46
C ASN A 224 18.67 17.97 5.93
N ALA A 225 18.07 17.40 4.87
CA ALA A 225 18.55 16.18 4.24
C ALA A 225 19.96 16.36 3.64
N LEU A 226 20.22 17.50 2.97
CA LEU A 226 21.50 17.80 2.33
C LEU A 226 22.67 18.01 3.30
N ILE A 227 22.38 18.39 4.55
CA ILE A 227 23.40 18.69 5.57
C ILE A 227 23.49 17.60 6.64
N ALA A 228 22.65 16.57 6.56
CA ALA A 228 22.70 15.44 7.46
C ALA A 228 24.01 14.65 7.24
N PRO A 229 24.66 14.11 8.30
CA PRO A 229 25.93 13.39 8.19
C PRO A 229 25.80 12.00 7.57
#